data_AF-A0A2J7Q485-F1
#
_entry.id   AF-A0A2J7Q485-F1
#
_cell.length_a   1.000
_cell.length_b   1.000
_cell.length_c   1.000
_cell.angle_alpha   90.00
_cell.angle_beta   90.00
_cell.angle_gamma   90.00
#
_symmetry.space_group_name_H-M   'P 1'
#
loop_
_entity.id
_entity.type
_entity.pdbx_description
1 polymer ?
#
loop_
_entity_poly.entity_id
_entity_poly.type
_entity_poly.pdbx_seq_one_letter_code
_entity_poly.pdbx_strand_id
1 'polypeptide(L)'
;MCVRMQYCYYRVTCVYLACKVEEFNISIQQFVANIKGDREKASDIILNDELLLMQQLNFHLTVHNPYRPVTGLLVDIKTRCSLKDPDRLLPGIEELLERTFLTDACLLYAPSQIALAAILHAASKIQENLDSYVTETLFGRPSIDILPNIIEAVRKIRSLVRSIENPPREMVRQLEKKLEKCRNQENNPDSEIYKQRMQDMLDEEDERSSETYARLAREQANDEERLLGISKVLSPSAS
;
A
#
# COMPACT_ATOMS: atom_id res chain seq x y z
N MET A 1 15.81 -4.18 -2.62
CA MET A 1 14.41 -4.37 -3.06
C MET A 1 14.20 -4.05 -4.54
N CYS A 2 14.54 -2.85 -5.06
CA CYS A 2 14.32 -2.47 -6.47
C CYS A 2 14.88 -3.43 -7.53
N VAL A 3 16.00 -4.10 -7.25
CA VAL A 3 16.64 -5.04 -8.19
C VAL A 3 15.87 -6.37 -8.28
N ARG A 4 14.96 -6.61 -7.33
CA ARG A 4 14.29 -7.90 -7.13
C ARG A 4 12.90 -7.98 -7.76
N MET A 5 12.36 -6.90 -8.31
CA MET A 5 11.01 -6.82 -8.88
C MET A 5 10.98 -5.76 -9.99
N GLN A 6 10.17 -5.97 -11.02
CA GLN A 6 10.06 -5.01 -12.13
C GLN A 6 9.41 -3.71 -11.64
N TYR A 7 10.21 -2.64 -11.49
CA TYR A 7 9.81 -1.38 -10.87
C TYR A 7 8.55 -0.74 -11.49
N CYS A 8 8.30 -0.97 -12.77
CA CYS A 8 7.12 -0.44 -13.47
C CYS A 8 5.81 -1.10 -13.00
N TYR A 9 5.79 -2.42 -12.87
CA TYR A 9 4.60 -3.17 -12.47
C TYR A 9 4.39 -3.13 -10.96
N TYR A 10 5.47 -3.14 -10.17
CA TYR A 10 5.38 -3.06 -8.71
C TYR A 10 4.63 -1.81 -8.21
N ARG A 11 4.87 -0.66 -8.86
CA ARG A 11 4.13 0.58 -8.56
C ARG A 11 2.64 0.43 -8.80
N VAL A 12 2.26 -0.26 -9.87
CA VAL A 12 0.87 -0.50 -10.24
C VAL A 12 0.21 -1.47 -9.25
N THR A 13 0.92 -2.53 -8.85
CA THR A 13 0.48 -3.46 -7.81
C THR A 13 0.22 -2.75 -6.48
N CYS A 14 1.07 -1.80 -6.09
CA CYS A 14 0.85 -0.99 -4.88
C CYS A 14 -0.45 -0.18 -4.94
N VAL A 15 -0.76 0.43 -6.10
CA VAL A 15 -2.01 1.19 -6.27
C VAL A 15 -3.22 0.26 -6.25
N TYR A 16 -3.15 -0.90 -6.91
CA TYR A 16 -4.23 -1.89 -6.89
C TYR A 16 -4.52 -2.42 -5.48
N LEU A 17 -3.46 -2.76 -4.74
CA LEU A 17 -3.58 -3.19 -3.34
C LEU A 17 -4.17 -2.07 -2.47
N ALA A 18 -3.74 -0.82 -2.65
CA ALA A 18 -4.31 0.32 -1.93
C ALA A 18 -5.82 0.48 -2.22
N CYS A 19 -6.27 0.27 -3.46
CA CYS A 19 -7.70 0.29 -3.78
C CYS A 19 -8.48 -0.78 -3.00
N LYS A 20 -7.94 -2.00 -2.88
CA LYS A 20 -8.56 -3.07 -2.09
C LYS A 20 -8.62 -2.72 -0.59
N VAL A 21 -7.53 -2.20 -0.04
CA VAL A 21 -7.41 -1.89 1.39
C VAL A 21 -8.32 -0.73 1.80
N GLU A 22 -8.44 0.30 0.97
CA GLU A 22 -9.28 1.48 1.22
C GLU A 22 -10.74 1.28 0.77
N GLU A 23 -11.16 0.04 0.50
CA GLU A 23 -12.52 -0.34 0.07
C GLU A 23 -12.98 0.39 -1.22
N PHE A 24 -12.04 0.77 -2.07
CA PHE A 24 -12.32 1.33 -3.39
C PHE A 24 -12.57 0.19 -4.39
N ASN A 25 -13.84 -0.21 -4.49
CA ASN A 25 -14.28 -1.36 -5.28
C ASN A 25 -14.11 -1.14 -6.79
N ILE A 26 -12.99 -1.63 -7.33
CA ILE A 26 -12.70 -1.66 -8.77
C ILE A 26 -12.30 -3.08 -9.19
N SER A 27 -12.83 -3.56 -10.32
CA SER A 27 -12.41 -4.85 -10.86
C SER A 27 -11.00 -4.77 -11.44
N ILE A 28 -10.26 -5.88 -11.48
CA ILE A 28 -8.93 -5.91 -12.09
C ILE A 28 -8.98 -5.47 -13.56
N GLN A 29 -10.02 -5.86 -14.32
CA GLN A 29 -10.21 -5.48 -15.72
C GLN A 29 -10.42 -3.96 -15.88
N GLN A 30 -11.20 -3.35 -15.00
CA GLN A 30 -11.41 -1.90 -14.98
C GLN A 30 -10.13 -1.15 -14.59
N PHE A 31 -9.37 -1.70 -13.65
CA PHE A 31 -8.11 -1.13 -13.20
C PHE A 31 -7.05 -1.14 -14.33
N VAL A 32 -6.82 -2.29 -14.97
CA VAL A 32 -5.83 -2.41 -16.05
C VAL A 32 -6.22 -1.69 -17.33
N ALA A 33 -7.51 -1.34 -17.52
CA ALA A 33 -7.95 -0.53 -18.64
C ALA A 33 -7.28 0.86 -18.67
N ASN A 34 -6.84 1.38 -17.51
CA ASN A 34 -6.13 2.65 -17.37
C ASN A 34 -4.62 2.54 -17.63
N ILE A 35 -4.10 1.32 -17.79
CA ILE A 35 -2.68 1.06 -18.02
C ILE A 35 -2.40 1.00 -19.52
N LYS A 36 -1.31 1.63 -19.95
CA LYS A 36 -0.82 1.53 -21.34
C LYS A 36 0.00 0.25 -21.50
N GLY A 37 -0.25 -0.49 -22.58
CA GLY A 37 0.50 -1.71 -22.93
C GLY A 37 -0.38 -2.95 -22.90
N ASP A 38 0.25 -4.09 -22.65
CA ASP A 38 -0.41 -5.39 -22.56
C ASP A 38 -1.18 -5.52 -21.24
N ARG A 39 -2.51 -5.60 -21.35
CA ARG A 39 -3.42 -5.59 -20.21
C ARG A 39 -3.52 -6.96 -19.53
N GLU A 40 -3.47 -8.04 -20.31
CA GLU A 40 -3.55 -9.41 -19.78
C GLU A 40 -2.28 -9.71 -18.99
N LYS A 41 -1.12 -9.40 -19.59
CA LYS A 41 0.14 -9.49 -18.88
C LYS A 41 0.16 -8.63 -17.62
N ALA A 42 -0.38 -7.42 -17.68
CA ALA A 42 -0.44 -6.54 -16.50
C ALA A 42 -1.32 -7.13 -15.38
N SER A 43 -2.50 -7.70 -15.71
CA SER A 43 -3.35 -8.33 -14.70
C SER A 43 -2.66 -9.50 -14.02
N ASP A 44 -2.01 -10.37 -14.79
CA ASP A 44 -1.34 -11.55 -14.25
C ASP A 44 -0.20 -11.16 -13.31
N ILE A 45 0.60 -10.16 -13.68
CA ILE A 45 1.68 -9.66 -12.83
C ILE A 45 1.14 -9.05 -11.54
N ILE A 46 0.10 -8.21 -11.63
CA ILE A 46 -0.50 -7.56 -10.45
C ILE A 46 -1.00 -8.59 -9.46
N LEU A 47 -1.73 -9.62 -9.94
CA LEU A 47 -2.31 -10.65 -9.09
C LEU A 47 -1.23 -11.54 -8.45
N ASN A 48 -0.19 -11.90 -9.22
CA ASN A 48 0.91 -12.70 -8.69
C ASN A 48 1.76 -11.95 -7.65
N ASP A 49 2.03 -10.67 -7.89
CA ASP A 49 2.84 -9.85 -6.99
C ASP A 49 2.07 -9.35 -5.76
N GLU A 50 0.74 -9.46 -5.73
CA GLU A 50 -0.11 -8.95 -4.65
C GLU A 50 0.25 -9.58 -3.29
N LEU A 51 0.32 -10.92 -3.23
CA LEU A 51 0.67 -11.63 -2.00
C LEU A 51 2.10 -11.31 -1.55
N LEU A 52 3.03 -11.28 -2.51
CA LEU A 52 4.43 -10.95 -2.23
C LEU A 52 4.55 -9.54 -1.66
N LEU A 53 3.81 -8.56 -2.20
CA LEU A 53 3.76 -7.20 -1.68
C LEU A 53 3.25 -7.17 -0.24
N MET A 54 2.14 -7.86 0.06
CA MET A 54 1.61 -7.93 1.43
C MET A 54 2.61 -8.53 2.42
N GLN A 55 3.33 -9.58 2.01
CA GLN A 55 4.40 -10.18 2.82
C GLN A 55 5.56 -9.21 3.08
N GLN A 56 5.96 -8.41 2.07
CA GLN A 56 7.01 -7.39 2.24
C GLN A 56 6.58 -6.24 3.16
N LEU A 57 5.29 -5.96 3.24
CA LEU A 57 4.72 -4.98 4.18
C LEU A 57 4.47 -5.57 5.57
N ASN A 58 4.87 -6.82 5.83
CA ASN A 58 4.57 -7.55 7.06
C ASN A 58 3.05 -7.56 7.38
N PHE A 59 2.21 -7.54 6.34
CA PHE A 59 0.76 -7.42 6.45
C PHE A 59 0.25 -6.15 7.18
N HIS A 60 1.10 -5.14 7.34
CA HIS A 60 0.70 -3.81 7.82
C HIS A 60 0.13 -2.98 6.67
N LEU A 61 -1.15 -3.22 6.36
CA LEU A 61 -1.82 -2.59 5.22
C LEU A 61 -2.47 -1.23 5.56
N THR A 62 -2.76 -0.98 6.84
CA THR A 62 -3.39 0.27 7.27
C THR A 62 -2.39 1.42 7.26
N VAL A 63 -2.62 2.42 6.39
CA VAL A 63 -1.78 3.62 6.29
C VAL A 63 -2.58 4.85 6.72
N HIS A 64 -2.06 5.60 7.70
CA HIS A 64 -2.71 6.83 8.17
C HIS A 64 -2.26 8.03 7.36
N ASN A 65 -3.13 8.52 6.48
CA ASN A 65 -2.85 9.67 5.61
C ASN A 65 -3.02 11.04 6.31
N PRO A 66 -2.22 12.07 5.92
CA PRO A 66 -2.26 13.39 6.54
C PRO A 66 -3.52 14.22 6.21
N TYR A 67 -4.29 13.82 5.20
CA TYR A 67 -5.51 14.53 4.79
C TYR A 67 -6.57 14.60 5.90
N ARG A 68 -6.75 13.52 6.67
CA ARG A 68 -7.73 13.50 7.76
C ARG A 68 -7.36 14.46 8.90
N PRO A 69 -6.10 14.47 9.41
CA PRO A 69 -5.65 15.50 10.35
C PRO A 69 -5.73 16.93 9.80
N VAL A 70 -5.44 17.15 8.52
CA VAL A 70 -5.60 18.48 7.88
C VAL A 70 -7.03 18.97 8.00
N THR A 71 -8.02 18.16 7.63
CA THR A 71 -9.43 18.54 7.75
C THR A 71 -9.81 18.86 9.20
N GLY A 72 -9.34 18.05 10.15
CA GLY A 72 -9.57 18.30 11.58
C GLY A 72 -8.99 19.63 12.05
N LEU A 73 -7.72 19.90 11.73
CA LEU A 73 -7.05 21.15 12.10
C LEU A 73 -7.69 22.38 11.41
N LEU A 74 -8.15 22.26 10.17
CA LEU A 74 -8.86 23.35 9.49
C LEU A 74 -10.20 23.68 10.13
N VAL A 75 -10.99 22.67 10.54
CA VAL A 75 -12.23 22.88 11.30
C VAL A 75 -11.94 23.55 12.64
N ASP A 76 -10.85 23.14 13.27
CA ASP A 76 -10.41 23.71 14.54
C ASP A 76 -10.00 25.18 14.42
N ILE A 77 -9.27 25.53 13.36
CA ILE A 77 -8.92 26.91 13.03
C ILE A 77 -10.18 27.73 12.72
N LYS A 78 -11.13 27.18 11.95
CA LYS A 78 -12.42 27.84 11.66
C LYS A 78 -13.24 28.16 12.91
N THR A 79 -13.15 27.34 13.95
CA THR A 79 -13.97 27.49 15.16
C THR A 79 -13.27 28.26 16.27
N ARG A 80 -11.94 28.15 16.39
CA ARG A 80 -11.18 28.69 17.53
C ARG A 80 -10.18 29.79 17.17
N CYS A 81 -9.95 30.06 15.89
CA CYS A 81 -9.06 31.13 15.43
C CYS A 81 -9.85 32.25 14.76
N SER A 82 -9.42 33.50 14.93
CA SER A 82 -10.04 34.68 14.30
C SER A 82 -9.58 34.93 12.85
N LEU A 83 -9.24 33.86 12.12
CA LEU A 83 -8.90 33.96 10.70
C LEU A 83 -10.15 34.22 9.87
N LYS A 84 -10.13 35.28 9.05
CA LYS A 84 -11.29 35.69 8.23
C LYS A 84 -11.67 34.65 7.18
N ASP A 85 -10.68 34.03 6.55
CA ASP A 85 -10.90 33.04 5.49
C ASP A 85 -9.79 31.96 5.53
N PRO A 86 -9.99 30.89 6.31
CA PRO A 86 -9.04 29.79 6.42
C PRO A 86 -9.01 28.90 5.16
N ASP A 87 -9.98 28.99 4.25
CA ASP A 87 -9.97 28.20 3.02
C ASP A 87 -8.87 28.67 2.04
N ARG A 88 -8.37 29.89 2.21
CA ARG A 88 -7.18 30.41 1.50
C ARG A 88 -5.90 29.60 1.78
N LEU A 89 -5.88 28.81 2.85
CA LEU A 89 -4.75 27.94 3.18
C LEU A 89 -4.72 26.68 2.32
N LEU A 90 -5.86 26.22 1.79
CA LEU A 90 -5.99 24.94 1.09
C LEU A 90 -4.98 24.76 -0.06
N PRO A 91 -4.79 25.73 -0.98
CA PRO A 91 -3.85 25.54 -2.08
C PRO A 91 -2.40 25.38 -1.61
N GLY A 92 -2.01 26.07 -0.53
CA GLY A 92 -0.66 25.95 0.05
C GLY A 92 -0.48 24.65 0.82
N ILE A 93 -1.55 24.13 1.43
CA ILE A 93 -1.56 22.84 2.12
C ILE A 93 -1.40 21.72 1.10
N GLU A 94 -2.21 21.71 0.03
CA GLU A 94 -2.15 20.73 -1.04
C GLU A 94 -0.76 20.69 -1.69
N GLU A 95 -0.20 21.87 -2.02
CA GLU A 95 1.16 21.97 -2.58
C GLU A 95 2.22 21.33 -1.66
N LEU A 96 2.18 21.60 -0.35
CA LEU A 96 3.16 21.00 0.56
C LEU A 96 2.93 19.48 0.68
N LEU A 97 1.69 19.02 0.79
CA LEU A 97 1.38 17.60 0.93
C LEU A 97 1.84 16.80 -0.29
N GLU A 98 1.55 17.27 -1.50
CA GLU A 98 1.99 16.61 -2.74
C GLU A 98 3.51 16.45 -2.78
N ARG A 99 4.25 17.50 -2.39
CA ARG A 99 5.70 17.44 -2.30
C ARG A 99 6.18 16.53 -1.17
N THR A 100 5.44 16.45 -0.07
CA THR A 100 5.79 15.59 1.08
C THR A 100 5.81 14.12 0.69
N PHE A 101 4.88 13.67 -0.17
CA PHE A 101 4.85 12.28 -0.69
C PHE A 101 6.03 11.92 -1.60
N LEU A 102 6.80 12.91 -2.07
CA LEU A 102 8.04 12.70 -2.82
C LEU A 102 9.27 12.55 -1.91
N THR A 103 9.07 12.56 -0.59
CA THR A 103 10.14 12.49 0.42
C THR A 103 9.85 11.38 1.43
N ASP A 104 10.84 11.08 2.28
CA ASP A 104 10.70 10.09 3.35
C ASP A 104 9.88 10.60 4.54
N ALA A 105 9.27 11.78 4.47
CA ALA A 105 8.56 12.39 5.58
C ALA A 105 7.42 11.50 6.13
N CYS A 106 6.68 10.80 5.26
CA CYS A 106 5.61 9.88 5.67
C CYS A 106 6.12 8.64 6.44
N LEU A 107 7.41 8.33 6.35
CA LEU A 107 8.05 7.24 7.10
C LEU A 107 8.67 7.73 8.42
N LEU A 108 8.99 9.03 8.50
CA LEU A 108 9.72 9.63 9.61
C LEU A 108 8.83 10.36 10.63
N TYR A 109 7.68 10.88 10.20
CA TYR A 109 6.82 11.75 11.02
C TYR A 109 5.38 11.27 11.03
N ALA A 110 4.68 11.56 12.14
CA ALA A 110 3.27 11.25 12.26
C ALA A 110 2.42 12.11 11.30
N PRO A 111 1.30 11.59 10.77
CA PRO A 111 0.45 12.32 9.82
C PRO A 111 -0.07 13.65 10.37
N SER A 112 -0.33 13.74 11.68
CA SER A 112 -0.71 15.00 12.34
C SER A 112 0.40 16.06 12.34
N GLN A 113 1.67 15.65 12.43
CA GLN A 113 2.82 16.56 12.35
C GLN A 113 3.00 17.07 10.92
N ILE A 114 2.82 16.19 9.92
CA ILE A 114 2.84 16.56 8.50
C ILE A 114 1.71 17.54 8.19
N ALA A 115 0.50 17.28 8.68
CA ALA A 115 -0.65 18.17 8.52
C ALA A 115 -0.40 19.55 9.14
N LEU A 116 0.14 19.60 10.36
CA LEU A 116 0.49 20.86 11.02
C LEU A 116 1.58 21.61 10.23
N ALA A 117 2.58 20.90 9.71
CA ALA A 117 3.63 21.50 8.88
C ALA A 117 3.06 22.10 7.59
N ALA A 118 2.08 21.43 6.96
CA ALA A 118 1.38 21.92 5.76
C ALA A 118 0.57 23.19 6.03
N ILE A 119 -0.19 23.22 7.12
CA ILE A 119 -0.98 24.40 7.52
C ILE A 119 -0.06 25.60 7.84
N LEU A 120 0.99 25.38 8.63
CA LEU A 120 1.93 26.44 8.98
C LEU A 120 2.74 26.92 7.78
N HIS A 121 3.04 26.04 6.83
CA HIS A 121 3.67 26.43 5.56
C HIS A 121 2.74 27.32 4.74
N ALA A 122 1.47 26.92 4.58
CA ALA A 122 0.48 27.69 3.85
C ALA A 122 0.26 29.06 4.49
N ALA A 123 0.11 29.13 5.82
CA ALA A 123 -0.06 30.38 6.56
C ALA A 123 1.14 31.33 6.35
N SER A 124 2.36 30.79 6.44
CA SER A 124 3.59 31.56 6.16
C SER A 124 3.64 32.08 4.72
N LYS A 125 3.07 31.37 3.74
CA LYS A 125 3.02 31.79 2.32
C LYS A 125 2.03 32.93 2.09
N ILE A 126 0.89 32.91 2.79
CA ILE A 126 -0.13 33.96 2.72
C ILE A 126 0.06 35.09 3.75
N GLN A 127 1.18 35.06 4.50
CA GLN A 127 1.53 36.03 5.54
C GLN A 127 0.51 36.13 6.70
N GLU A 128 -0.19 35.04 6.99
CA GLU A 128 -1.06 34.93 8.16
C GLU A 128 -0.29 34.36 9.35
N ASN A 129 -0.58 34.85 10.56
CA ASN A 129 0.08 34.40 11.78
C ASN A 129 -0.80 33.40 12.54
N LEU A 130 -0.31 32.16 12.67
CA LEU A 130 -0.95 31.07 13.42
C LEU A 130 -0.21 30.74 14.74
N ASP A 131 0.77 31.53 15.15
CA ASP A 131 1.61 31.22 16.31
C ASP A 131 0.79 31.17 17.60
N SER A 132 -0.08 32.17 17.84
CA SER A 132 -0.99 32.18 19.00
C SER A 132 -1.92 30.98 19.02
N TYR A 133 -2.44 30.56 17.86
CA TYR A 133 -3.26 29.35 17.76
C TYR A 133 -2.48 28.10 18.20
N VAL A 134 -1.23 27.96 17.73
CA VAL A 134 -0.38 26.82 18.09
C VAL A 134 -0.05 26.82 19.58
N THR A 135 0.41 27.95 20.12
CA THR A 135 0.89 28.02 21.50
C THR A 135 -0.24 28.04 22.54
N GLU A 136 -1.34 28.72 22.25
CA GLU A 136 -2.39 28.99 23.25
C GLU A 136 -3.57 28.02 23.12
N THR A 137 -3.98 27.69 21.90
CA THR A 137 -5.21 26.91 21.64
C THR A 137 -4.92 25.43 21.41
N LEU A 138 -3.93 25.09 20.59
CA LEU A 138 -3.66 23.72 20.17
C LEU A 138 -2.93 22.91 21.24
N PHE A 139 -1.88 23.49 21.84
CA PHE A 139 -1.03 22.81 22.83
C PHE A 139 -1.39 23.20 24.28
N GLY A 140 -1.74 24.48 24.50
CA GLY A 140 -2.05 25.00 25.84
C GLY A 140 -0.84 24.96 26.80
N ARG A 141 -1.04 25.42 28.03
CA ARG A 141 0.05 25.53 29.04
C ARG A 141 0.72 24.21 29.50
N PRO A 142 0.06 23.04 29.57
CA PRO A 142 0.69 21.84 30.13
C PRO A 142 1.65 21.10 29.17
N SER A 143 1.86 21.58 27.94
CA SER A 143 2.65 20.89 26.91
C SER A 143 3.85 21.71 26.38
N ILE A 144 4.29 22.71 27.14
CA ILE A 144 5.45 23.57 26.84
C ILE A 144 6.72 22.75 26.57
N ASP A 145 6.94 21.64 27.26
CA ASP A 145 8.15 20.82 27.11
C ASP A 145 8.19 20.06 25.76
N ILE A 146 7.04 19.81 25.15
CA ILE A 146 6.90 19.04 23.91
C ILE A 146 6.92 19.96 22.68
N LEU A 147 6.48 21.20 22.86
CA LEU A 147 6.38 22.20 21.79
C LEU A 147 7.69 22.39 20.99
N PRO A 148 8.90 22.46 21.60
CA PRO A 148 10.15 22.56 20.85
C PRO A 148 10.36 21.40 19.86
N ASN A 149 10.06 20.17 20.29
CA ASN A 149 10.23 18.98 19.46
C ASN A 149 9.28 19.00 18.25
N ILE A 150 8.05 19.49 18.44
CA ILE A 150 7.06 19.62 17.36
C ILE A 150 7.49 20.71 16.37
N ILE A 151 7.95 21.85 16.88
CA ILE A 151 8.47 22.92 16.02
C ILE A 151 9.68 22.42 15.22
N GLU A 152 10.57 21.64 15.85
CA GLU A 152 11.70 21.03 15.17
C GLU A 152 11.24 20.04 14.08
N ALA A 153 10.25 19.18 14.37
CA ALA A 153 9.67 18.27 13.38
C ALA A 153 9.09 19.03 12.17
N VAL A 154 8.31 20.09 12.42
CA VAL A 154 7.76 20.96 11.36
C VAL A 154 8.87 21.58 10.51
N ARG A 155 9.95 22.06 11.14
CA ARG A 155 11.11 22.63 10.42
C ARG A 155 11.81 21.57 9.56
N LYS A 156 12.01 20.36 10.09
CA LYS A 156 12.63 19.25 9.35
C LYS A 156 11.77 18.81 8.15
N ILE A 157 10.46 18.68 8.33
CA ILE A 157 9.53 18.36 7.23
C ILE A 157 9.63 19.41 6.11
N ARG A 158 9.61 20.69 6.47
CA ARG A 158 9.78 21.79 5.49
C ARG A 158 11.13 21.74 4.79
N SER A 159 12.19 21.34 5.50
CA SER A 159 13.53 21.19 4.92
C SER A 159 13.58 20.04 3.91
N LEU A 160 13.00 18.88 4.24
CA LEU A 160 12.92 17.72 3.34
C LEU A 160 12.20 18.06 2.05
N VAL A 161 11.09 18.78 2.14
CA VAL A 161 10.31 19.22 0.98
C VAL A 161 11.09 20.23 0.12
N ARG A 162 11.93 21.07 0.73
CA ARG A 162 12.78 22.03 0.02
C ARG A 162 13.94 21.35 -0.71
N SER A 163 14.47 20.26 -0.17
CA SER A 163 15.61 19.53 -0.74
C SER A 163 15.22 18.53 -1.85
N ILE A 164 13.99 18.56 -2.35
CA ILE A 164 13.57 17.71 -3.46
C ILE A 164 14.31 18.13 -4.73
N GLU A 165 15.17 17.24 -5.22
CA GLU A 165 15.86 17.38 -6.50
C GLU A 165 15.25 16.42 -7.53
N ASN A 166 14.86 16.95 -8.69
CA ASN A 166 14.36 16.11 -9.78
C ASN A 166 15.55 15.51 -10.53
N PRO A 167 15.70 14.18 -10.58
CA PRO A 167 16.85 13.56 -11.23
C PRO A 167 16.82 13.84 -12.75
N PRO A 168 17.96 14.19 -13.37
CA PRO A 168 18.03 14.44 -14.81
C PRO A 168 17.68 13.18 -15.60
N ARG A 169 16.92 13.35 -16.70
CA ARG A 169 16.42 12.24 -17.53
C ARG A 169 17.52 11.30 -18.03
N GLU A 170 18.71 11.83 -18.31
CA GLU A 170 19.85 11.03 -18.75
C GLU A 170 20.35 10.08 -17.66
N MET A 171 20.43 10.56 -16.42
CA MET A 171 20.80 9.75 -15.27
C MET A 171 19.77 8.64 -15.04
N VAL A 172 18.48 8.95 -15.14
CA VAL A 172 17.40 7.96 -15.04
C VAL A 172 17.56 6.87 -16.11
N ARG A 173 17.78 7.25 -17.37
CA ARG A 173 18.01 6.27 -18.47
C ARG A 173 19.23 5.39 -18.24
N GLN A 174 20.32 5.94 -17.70
CA GLN A 174 21.52 5.17 -17.39
C GLN A 174 21.24 4.17 -16.25
N LEU A 175 20.48 4.57 -15.25
CA LEU A 175 20.05 3.70 -14.15
C LEU A 175 19.10 2.60 -14.64
N GLU A 176 18.16 2.90 -15.52
CA GLU A 176 17.27 1.91 -16.15
C GLU A 176 18.07 0.86 -16.93
N LYS A 177 19.08 1.26 -17.70
CA LYS A 177 19.97 0.33 -18.41
C LYS A 177 20.77 -0.57 -17.45
N LYS A 178 21.20 -0.05 -16.30
CA LYS A 178 21.88 -0.85 -15.28
C LYS A 178 20.90 -1.80 -14.59
N LEU A 179 19.69 -1.33 -14.29
CA LEU A 179 18.65 -2.12 -13.65
C LEU A 179 18.30 -3.35 -14.49
N GLU A 180 18.16 -3.19 -15.82
CA GLU A 180 17.87 -4.31 -16.72
C GLU A 180 18.87 -5.46 -16.60
N LYS A 181 20.16 -5.14 -16.39
CA LYS A 181 21.23 -6.15 -16.28
C LYS A 181 21.26 -6.88 -14.95
N CYS A 182 20.77 -6.26 -13.88
CA CYS A 182 20.84 -6.83 -12.54
C CYS A 182 19.51 -7.38 -12.02
N ARG A 183 18.42 -7.34 -12.80
CA ARG A 183 17.11 -7.86 -12.40
C ARG A 183 17.19 -9.30 -11.90
N ASN A 184 16.55 -9.55 -10.76
CA ASN A 184 16.32 -10.91 -10.28
C ASN A 184 15.40 -11.65 -11.25
N GLN A 185 15.89 -12.74 -11.84
CA GLN A 185 15.15 -13.52 -12.82
C GLN A 185 14.04 -14.36 -12.18
N GLU A 186 14.17 -14.72 -10.90
CA GLU A 186 13.14 -15.49 -10.17
C GLU A 186 11.81 -14.74 -10.01
N ASN A 187 11.84 -13.41 -10.06
CA ASN A 187 10.68 -12.53 -9.90
C ASN A 187 10.42 -11.72 -11.19
N ASN A 188 10.97 -12.19 -12.31
CA ASN A 188 10.78 -11.58 -13.61
C ASN A 188 9.71 -12.37 -14.37
N PRO A 189 8.51 -11.81 -14.64
CA PRO A 189 7.44 -12.48 -15.37
C PRO A 189 7.86 -12.98 -16.76
N ASP A 190 8.87 -12.34 -17.35
CA ASP A 190 9.42 -12.69 -18.66
C ASP A 190 10.47 -13.82 -18.59
N SER A 191 10.90 -14.23 -17.40
CA SER A 191 11.88 -15.30 -17.21
C SER A 191 11.25 -16.68 -17.20
N GLU A 192 11.89 -17.64 -17.84
CA GLU A 192 11.50 -19.06 -17.78
C GLU A 192 11.53 -19.61 -16.35
N ILE A 193 12.43 -19.11 -15.50
CA ILE A 193 12.53 -19.53 -14.09
C ILE A 193 11.26 -19.15 -13.32
N TYR A 194 10.71 -17.96 -13.58
CA TYR A 194 9.47 -17.50 -12.97
C TYR A 194 8.28 -18.33 -13.46
N LYS A 195 8.18 -18.57 -14.78
CA LYS A 195 7.09 -19.37 -15.36
C LYS A 195 7.09 -20.79 -14.83
N GLN A 196 8.26 -21.42 -14.73
CA GLN A 196 8.41 -22.76 -14.20
C GLN A 196 7.97 -22.84 -12.74
N ARG A 197 8.41 -21.89 -11.90
CA ARG A 197 7.99 -21.82 -10.50
C ARG A 197 6.48 -21.63 -10.34
N MET A 198 5.86 -20.81 -11.19
CA MET A 198 4.41 -20.62 -11.18
C MET A 198 3.68 -21.92 -11.58
N GLN A 199 4.18 -22.63 -12.59
CA GLN A 199 3.63 -23.91 -13.00
C GLN A 199 3.74 -24.95 -11.88
N ASP A 200 4.91 -25.07 -11.26
CA ASP A 200 5.14 -26.00 -10.15
C ASP A 200 4.15 -25.75 -8.98
N MET A 201 3.89 -24.47 -8.65
CA MET A 201 2.91 -24.12 -7.60
C MET A 201 1.47 -24.50 -7.98
N LEU A 202 1.07 -24.34 -9.25
CA LEU A 202 -0.25 -24.72 -9.74
C LEU A 202 -0.41 -26.26 -9.71
N ASP A 203 0.61 -26.98 -10.17
CA ASP A 203 0.62 -28.45 -10.16
C ASP A 203 0.50 -28.98 -8.71
N GLU A 204 1.24 -28.38 -7.76
CA GLU A 204 1.13 -28.70 -6.32
C GLU A 204 -0.25 -28.39 -5.71
N GLU A 205 -0.96 -27.38 -6.21
CA GLU A 205 -2.32 -27.03 -5.75
C GLU A 205 -3.38 -27.98 -6.32
N ASP A 206 -3.25 -28.36 -7.59
CA ASP A 206 -4.11 -29.34 -8.25
C ASP A 206 -3.95 -30.74 -7.64
N GLU A 207 -2.72 -31.14 -7.30
CA GLU A 207 -2.44 -32.38 -6.58
C GLU A 207 -3.14 -32.40 -5.21
N ARG A 208 -2.94 -31.35 -4.39
CA ARG A 208 -3.58 -31.23 -3.07
C ARG A 208 -5.11 -31.22 -3.15
N SER A 209 -5.67 -30.55 -4.15
CA SER A 209 -7.11 -30.52 -4.38
C SER A 209 -7.63 -31.91 -4.72
N SER A 210 -6.95 -32.60 -5.64
CA SER A 210 -7.28 -33.97 -6.05
C SER A 210 -7.21 -34.98 -4.89
N GLU A 211 -6.19 -34.88 -4.04
CA GLU A 211 -6.09 -35.69 -2.81
C GLU A 211 -7.26 -35.44 -1.87
N THR A 212 -7.65 -34.18 -1.70
CA THR A 212 -8.78 -33.78 -0.86
C THR A 212 -10.11 -34.34 -1.39
N TYR A 213 -10.36 -34.23 -2.69
CA TYR A 213 -11.53 -34.83 -3.35
C TYR A 213 -11.55 -36.36 -3.21
N ALA A 214 -10.40 -37.02 -3.39
CA ALA A 214 -10.29 -38.47 -3.25
C ALA A 214 -10.58 -38.93 -1.80
N ARG A 215 -10.12 -38.17 -0.80
CA ARG A 215 -10.42 -38.45 0.61
C ARG A 215 -11.91 -38.32 0.90
N LEU A 216 -12.55 -37.23 0.46
CA LEU A 216 -13.99 -37.01 0.64
C LEU A 216 -14.82 -38.09 -0.04
N ALA A 217 -14.45 -38.53 -1.24
CA ALA A 217 -15.14 -39.62 -1.93
C ALA A 217 -15.03 -40.97 -1.18
N ARG A 218 -13.88 -41.27 -0.57
CA ARG A 218 -13.71 -42.48 0.26
C ARG A 218 -14.53 -42.41 1.56
N GLU A 219 -14.57 -41.24 2.19
CA GLU A 219 -15.41 -41.01 3.38
C GLU A 219 -16.89 -41.19 3.04
N GLN A 220 -17.37 -40.62 1.93
CA GLN A 220 -18.73 -40.82 1.45
C GLN A 220 -19.05 -42.28 1.13
N ALA A 221 -18.14 -43.01 0.47
CA ALA A 221 -18.34 -44.43 0.17
C ALA A 221 -18.40 -45.29 1.45
N ASN A 222 -17.56 -45.00 2.44
CA ASN A 222 -17.58 -45.69 3.73
C ASN A 222 -18.85 -45.37 4.52
N ASP A 223 -19.32 -44.12 4.47
CA ASP A 223 -20.57 -43.71 5.12
C ASP A 223 -21.78 -44.34 4.40
N GLU A 224 -21.79 -44.44 3.07
CA GLU A 224 -22.79 -45.19 2.31
C GLU A 224 -22.78 -46.68 2.64
N GLU A 225 -21.61 -47.33 2.71
CA GLU A 225 -21.49 -48.74 3.10
C GLU A 225 -22.04 -48.97 4.52
N ARG A 226 -21.77 -48.03 5.43
CA ARG A 226 -22.28 -48.05 6.81
C ARG A 226 -23.79 -47.81 6.87
N LEU A 227 -24.34 -46.98 5.99
CA LEU A 227 -25.78 -46.69 5.89
C LEU A 227 -26.54 -47.87 5.25
N LEU A 228 -25.94 -48.56 4.27
CA LEU A 228 -26.54 -49.66 3.52
C LEU A 228 -26.46 -51.02 4.24
N GLY A 229 -25.70 -51.13 5.33
CA GLY A 229 -25.76 -52.27 6.26
C GLY A 229 -25.46 -53.64 5.64
N ILE A 230 -24.62 -53.70 4.59
CA ILE A 230 -24.33 -54.95 3.88
C ILE A 230 -23.33 -55.77 4.70
N SER A 231 -23.83 -56.61 5.60
CA SER A 231 -23.05 -57.70 6.18
C SER A 231 -22.72 -58.70 5.06
N LYS A 232 -21.43 -58.83 4.71
CA LYS A 232 -20.94 -59.87 3.77
C LYS A 232 -21.42 -61.25 4.25
N VAL A 233 -22.46 -61.78 3.61
CA VAL A 233 -22.93 -63.15 3.84
C VAL A 233 -21.89 -64.09 3.22
N LEU A 234 -21.12 -64.76 4.06
CA LEU A 234 -20.22 -65.83 3.64
C LEU A 234 -21.04 -67.03 3.16
N SER A 235 -20.85 -67.41 1.90
CA SER A 235 -21.43 -68.61 1.30
C SER A 235 -20.94 -69.86 2.06
N PRO A 236 -21.84 -70.71 2.60
CA PRO A 236 -21.41 -71.93 3.27
C PRO A 236 -20.86 -72.92 2.23
N SER A 237 -19.66 -73.40 2.52
CA SER A 237 -18.91 -74.40 1.77
C SER A 237 -19.70 -75.69 1.48
N ALA A 238 -19.43 -76.23 0.29
CA ALA A 238 -19.84 -77.54 -0.16
C ALA A 238 -19.51 -78.64 0.86
N SER A 239 -20.48 -79.50 1.14
CA SER A 239 -20.32 -80.84 1.71
C SER A 239 -21.37 -81.74 1.05
#